data_AF-A0A9E4C5D7-F1
#
_entry.id   AF-A0A9E4C5D7-F1
#
_cell.length_a   1.000
_cell.length_b   1.000
_cell.length_c   1.000
_cell.angle_alpha   90.00
_cell.angle_beta   90.00
_cell.angle_gamma   90.00
#
_symmetry.space_group_name_H-M   'P 1'
#
loop_
_entity.id
_entity.type
_entity.pdbx_description
1 polymer ?
#
loop_
_entity_poly.entity_id
_entity_poly.type
_entity_poly.pdbx_seq_one_letter_code
_entity_poly.pdbx_strand_id
1 'polypeptide(L)'
;MPFYEELQEKYADRDVVVFNLYVREPHAGERGFPEIRNHESYEHKRSYAQKLAEIKSMETNILVDEMDQKVHALLGDLPNTIWLIGKDGKVAYKCTWSNAEHVDEYLARMVNEDPKFEGMPKMEPTIFTARASTAI
;
A
#
# COMPACT_ATOMS: atom_id res chain seq x y z
N MET A 1 -4.61 -6.21 -1.64
CA MET A 1 -3.67 -6.41 -2.75
C MET A 1 -2.63 -7.34 -2.15
N PRO A 2 -2.72 -8.65 -2.38
CA PRO A 2 -2.18 -9.68 -1.48
C PRO A 2 -0.71 -9.49 -1.10
N PHE A 3 0.06 -8.83 -1.97
CA PHE A 3 1.44 -8.48 -1.73
C PHE A 3 1.69 -7.65 -0.45
N TYR A 4 0.84 -6.68 -0.09
CA TYR A 4 1.14 -5.82 1.06
C TYR A 4 0.93 -6.53 2.40
N GLU A 5 -0.04 -7.42 2.44
CA GLU A 5 -0.25 -8.32 3.56
C GLU A 5 0.96 -9.28 3.70
N GLU A 6 1.42 -9.86 2.58
CA GLU A 6 2.62 -10.71 2.55
C GLU A 6 3.90 -9.96 2.97
N LEU A 7 4.05 -8.69 2.59
CA LEU A 7 5.13 -7.84 3.12
C LEU A 7 5.02 -7.63 4.63
N GLN A 8 3.82 -7.29 5.12
CA GLN A 8 3.63 -7.06 6.55
C GLN A 8 3.98 -8.32 7.36
N GLU A 9 3.60 -9.50 6.88
CA GLU A 9 3.97 -10.78 7.50
C GLU A 9 5.49 -11.03 7.43
N LYS A 10 6.09 -10.88 6.24
CA LYS A 10 7.52 -11.11 6.01
C LYS A 10 8.40 -10.25 6.92
N TYR A 11 7.99 -9.01 7.18
CA TYR A 11 8.75 -8.05 7.98
C TYR A 11 8.17 -7.88 9.40
N ALA A 12 7.31 -8.79 9.88
CA ALA A 12 6.62 -8.64 11.17
C ALA A 12 7.55 -8.62 12.39
N ASP A 13 8.70 -9.30 12.31
CA ASP A 13 9.76 -9.27 13.32
C ASP A 13 10.82 -8.19 13.03
N ARG A 14 10.57 -7.34 12.03
CA ARG A 14 11.33 -6.14 11.71
C ARG A 14 10.49 -4.92 12.08
N ASP A 15 11.14 -3.77 12.20
CA ASP A 15 10.54 -2.51 12.63
C ASP A 15 9.90 -1.80 11.43
N VAL A 16 8.96 -2.50 10.79
CA VAL A 16 8.29 -2.10 9.56
C VAL A 16 6.79 -2.03 9.81
N VAL A 17 6.17 -0.93 9.35
CA VAL A 17 4.72 -0.75 9.41
C VAL A 17 4.22 -0.44 8.00
N VAL A 18 3.14 -1.12 7.61
CA VAL A 18 2.51 -0.98 6.30
C VAL A 18 1.16 -0.28 6.47
N PHE A 19 0.92 0.75 5.65
CA PHE A 19 -0.35 1.45 5.56
C PHE A 19 -0.83 1.47 4.11
N ASN A 20 -2.10 1.17 3.90
CA ASN A 20 -2.79 1.44 2.65
C ASN A 20 -3.50 2.79 2.76
N LEU A 21 -3.23 3.72 1.83
CA LEU A 21 -3.90 5.02 1.80
C LEU A 21 -5.03 4.99 0.77
N TYR A 22 -6.26 5.12 1.24
CA TYR A 22 -7.45 5.25 0.40
C TYR A 22 -7.64 6.71 -0.03
N VAL A 23 -7.54 6.95 -1.34
CA VAL A 23 -7.64 8.28 -1.97
C VAL A 23 -8.94 8.41 -2.77
N ARG A 24 -9.09 9.47 -3.57
CA ARG A 24 -10.24 9.63 -4.48
C ARG A 24 -10.28 8.51 -5.54
N GLU A 25 -11.46 8.19 -6.07
CA GLU A 25 -11.58 7.22 -7.17
C GLU A 25 -10.94 7.76 -8.45
N PRO A 26 -9.84 7.18 -8.96
CA PRO A 26 -9.21 7.65 -10.18
C PRO A 26 -10.05 7.39 -11.44
N HIS A 27 -10.95 6.40 -11.37
CA HIS A 27 -11.71 5.87 -12.51
C HIS A 27 -13.23 5.90 -12.25
N ALA A 28 -13.71 6.94 -11.56
CA ALA A 28 -15.13 7.12 -11.27
C ALA A 28 -15.97 7.16 -12.56
N GLY A 29 -16.98 6.29 -12.65
CA GLY A 29 -17.92 6.22 -13.77
C GLY A 29 -17.35 5.59 -15.04
N GLU A 30 -16.17 4.97 -15.00
CA GLU A 30 -15.63 4.25 -16.15
C GLU A 30 -16.48 3.03 -16.52
N ARG A 31 -16.41 2.61 -17.79
CA ARG A 31 -17.24 1.54 -18.35
C ARG A 31 -17.21 0.23 -17.55
N GLY A 32 -16.08 -0.10 -16.92
CA GLY A 32 -15.94 -1.30 -16.08
C GLY A 32 -16.54 -1.17 -14.68
N PHE A 33 -16.79 0.06 -14.22
CA PHE A 33 -17.24 0.38 -12.87
C PHE A 33 -18.27 1.52 -12.88
N PRO A 34 -19.40 1.39 -13.62
CA PRO A 34 -20.34 2.49 -13.83
C PRO A 34 -21.01 2.98 -12.54
N GLU A 35 -21.08 2.11 -11.53
CA GLU A 35 -21.68 2.40 -10.21
C GLU A 35 -20.74 3.17 -9.28
N ILE A 36 -19.42 3.14 -9.55
CA ILE A 36 -18.41 3.79 -8.71
C ILE A 36 -18.35 5.27 -9.07
N ARG A 37 -18.63 6.13 -8.10
CA ARG A 37 -18.59 7.59 -8.26
C ARG A 37 -17.52 8.21 -7.39
N ASN A 38 -17.16 9.45 -7.68
CA ASN A 38 -16.39 10.24 -6.73
C ASN A 38 -17.20 10.45 -5.45
N HIS A 39 -16.48 10.50 -4.34
CA HIS A 39 -17.08 10.57 -3.02
C HIS A 39 -17.71 11.93 -2.78
N GLU A 40 -18.91 11.94 -2.20
CA GLU A 40 -19.68 13.17 -1.90
C GLU A 40 -19.53 13.60 -0.43
N SER A 41 -19.10 12.67 0.43
CA SER A 41 -18.81 12.91 1.84
C SER A 41 -17.70 11.99 2.32
N TYR A 42 -17.14 12.28 3.50
CA TYR A 42 -16.13 11.44 4.12
C TYR A 42 -16.68 10.05 4.46
N GLU A 43 -17.93 9.95 4.92
CA GLU A 43 -18.61 8.68 5.21
C GLU A 43 -18.79 7.84 3.94
N HIS A 44 -19.10 8.48 2.81
CA HIS A 44 -19.18 7.80 1.51
C HIS A 44 -17.79 7.24 1.12
N LYS A 45 -16.73 8.05 1.22
CA LYS A 45 -15.35 7.61 0.96
C LYS A 45 -14.92 6.46 1.86
N ARG A 46 -15.19 6.58 3.16
CA ARG A 46 -14.92 5.53 4.15
C ARG A 46 -15.68 4.25 3.83
N SER A 47 -16.94 4.33 3.39
CA SER A 47 -17.72 3.15 3.02
C SER A 47 -17.10 2.40 1.83
N TYR A 48 -16.52 3.11 0.86
CA TYR A 48 -15.83 2.47 -0.25
C TYR A 48 -14.51 1.83 0.20
N ALA A 49 -13.75 2.49 1.08
CA ALA A 49 -12.55 1.92 1.68
C ALA A 49 -12.86 0.61 2.44
N GLN A 50 -13.96 0.57 3.19
CA GLN A 50 -14.42 -0.64 3.88
C GLN A 50 -14.79 -1.76 2.90
N LYS A 51 -15.57 -1.45 1.86
CA LYS A 51 -15.90 -2.42 0.80
C LYS A 51 -14.66 -2.96 0.10
N LEU A 52 -13.67 -2.11 -0.18
CA LEU A 52 -12.41 -2.55 -0.75
C LEU A 52 -11.69 -3.53 0.18
N ALA A 53 -11.64 -3.22 1.48
CA ALA A 53 -11.05 -4.08 2.49
C ALA A 53 -11.71 -5.46 2.52
N GLU A 54 -13.05 -5.49 2.50
CA GLU A 54 -13.85 -6.72 2.47
C GLU A 54 -13.60 -7.53 1.19
N ILE A 55 -13.71 -6.89 0.02
CA ILE A 55 -13.55 -7.56 -1.30
C ILE A 55 -12.13 -8.13 -1.46
N LYS A 56 -11.13 -7.46 -0.90
CA LYS A 56 -9.71 -7.83 -1.04
C LYS A 56 -9.16 -8.57 0.16
N SER A 57 -9.97 -8.87 1.17
CA SER A 57 -9.56 -9.47 2.45
C SER A 57 -8.32 -8.79 3.03
N MET A 58 -8.34 -7.45 3.11
CA MET A 58 -7.19 -6.69 3.59
C MET A 58 -7.09 -6.77 5.11
N GLU A 59 -5.93 -7.20 5.60
CA GLU A 59 -5.60 -7.25 7.03
C GLU A 59 -4.74 -6.05 7.48
N THR A 60 -4.14 -5.36 6.49
CA THR A 60 -3.33 -4.17 6.70
C THR A 60 -4.18 -2.95 7.07
N ASN A 61 -3.60 -2.01 7.82
CA ASN A 61 -4.30 -0.78 8.20
C ASN A 61 -4.60 0.08 6.97
N ILE A 62 -5.86 0.50 6.82
CA ILE A 62 -6.30 1.43 5.78
C ILE A 62 -6.51 2.82 6.39
N LEU A 63 -5.70 3.78 5.95
CA LEU A 63 -5.89 5.20 6.23
C LEU A 63 -6.77 5.78 5.12
N VAL A 64 -7.74 6.63 5.47
CA VAL A 64 -8.59 7.31 4.50
C VAL A 64 -8.16 8.77 4.43
N ASP A 65 -7.73 9.23 3.26
CA ASP A 65 -7.38 10.63 3.07
C ASP A 65 -8.64 11.51 3.25
N GLU A 66 -8.44 12.74 3.70
CA GLU A 66 -9.52 13.69 3.88
C GLU A 66 -10.18 14.07 2.55
N MET A 67 -11.34 14.72 2.62
CA MET A 67 -12.07 15.15 1.42
C MET A 67 -11.32 16.22 0.61
N ASP A 68 -10.43 16.97 1.25
CA ASP A 68 -9.59 17.98 0.60
C ASP A 68 -8.38 17.40 -0.15
N GLN A 69 -8.17 16.08 -0.07
CA GLN A 69 -7.13 15.33 -0.79
C GLN A 69 -5.70 15.81 -0.53
N LYS A 70 -5.45 16.47 0.60
CA LYS A 70 -4.13 17.05 0.90
C LYS A 70 -3.02 16.02 0.94
N VAL A 71 -3.27 14.83 1.50
CA VAL A 71 -2.25 13.77 1.57
C VAL A 71 -2.01 13.19 0.18
N HIS A 72 -3.07 12.95 -0.60
CA HIS A 72 -2.93 12.46 -1.98
C HIS A 72 -2.11 13.43 -2.85
N ALA A 73 -2.40 14.73 -2.77
CA ALA A 73 -1.67 15.77 -3.48
C ALA A 73 -0.19 15.84 -3.05
N LEU A 74 0.08 15.77 -1.74
CA LEU A 74 1.44 15.72 -1.21
C LEU A 74 2.22 14.50 -1.72
N LEU A 75 1.53 13.36 -1.88
CA LEU A 75 2.07 12.11 -2.41
C LEU A 75 1.98 12.00 -3.95
N GLY A 76 1.65 13.10 -4.63
CA GLY A 76 1.80 13.24 -6.09
C GLY A 76 0.62 12.78 -6.95
N ASP A 77 -0.60 12.71 -6.40
CA ASP A 77 -1.87 12.57 -7.13
C ASP A 77 -2.08 11.30 -7.99
N LEU A 78 -1.21 10.31 -7.80
CA LEU A 78 -1.25 9.04 -8.54
C LEU A 78 -2.02 7.97 -7.75
N PRO A 79 -2.76 7.06 -8.43
CA PRO A 79 -3.71 6.16 -7.77
C PRO A 79 -3.12 4.92 -7.11
N ASN A 80 -1.93 4.50 -7.52
CA ASN A 80 -1.32 3.25 -7.09
C ASN A 80 0.18 3.43 -6.84
N THR A 81 0.53 4.49 -6.12
CA THR A 81 1.92 4.78 -5.75
C THR A 81 2.32 4.11 -4.46
N ILE A 82 3.60 3.78 -4.35
CA ILE A 82 4.22 3.32 -3.12
C ILE A 82 5.32 4.28 -2.70
N TRP A 83 5.42 4.46 -1.40
CA TRP A 83 6.45 5.23 -0.72
C TRP A 83 7.08 4.38 0.36
N LEU A 84 8.41 4.25 0.36
CA LEU A 84 9.17 3.73 1.49
C LEU A 84 9.78 4.92 2.23
N ILE A 85 9.45 5.02 3.51
CA ILE A 85 9.88 6.13 4.37
C ILE A 85 10.85 5.55 5.40
N GLY A 86 12.05 6.13 5.48
CA GLY A 86 13.05 5.76 6.47
C GLY A 86 12.67 6.23 7.87
N LYS A 87 13.35 5.69 8.89
CA LYS A 87 13.17 6.09 10.29
C LYS A 87 13.52 7.56 10.57
N ASP A 88 14.26 8.19 9.67
CA ASP A 88 14.56 9.62 9.71
C ASP A 88 13.46 10.50 9.07
N GLY A 89 12.35 9.90 8.65
CA GLY A 89 11.22 10.57 8.01
C GLY A 89 11.44 10.92 6.54
N LYS A 90 12.56 10.51 5.93
CA LYS A 90 12.85 10.79 4.52
C LYS A 90 12.35 9.68 3.62
N VAL A 91 11.99 10.05 2.39
CA VAL A 91 11.63 9.08 1.35
C VAL A 91 12.91 8.37 0.89
N ALA A 92 12.97 7.07 1.12
CA ALA A 92 14.05 6.21 0.65
C ALA A 92 13.77 5.66 -0.76
N TYR A 93 12.49 5.46 -1.10
CA TYR A 93 12.05 4.98 -2.40
C TYR A 93 10.62 5.45 -2.71
N LYS A 94 10.36 5.73 -3.99
CA LYS A 94 9.03 6.03 -4.53
C LYS A 94 8.83 5.23 -5.80
N CYS A 95 7.67 4.60 -5.93
CA CYS A 95 7.23 3.99 -7.18
C CYS A 95 5.94 4.63 -7.67
N THR A 96 5.90 5.05 -8.94
CA THR A 96 4.69 5.66 -9.54
C THR A 96 3.61 4.65 -9.86
N TRP A 97 3.95 3.36 -9.88
CA TRP A 97 3.03 2.25 -10.03
C TRP A 97 3.53 1.07 -9.19
N SER A 98 2.69 0.53 -8.31
CA SER A 98 3.09 -0.53 -7.37
C SER A 98 3.77 -1.70 -8.10
N ASN A 99 4.99 -2.04 -7.70
CA ASN A 99 5.69 -3.24 -8.12
C ASN A 99 6.20 -3.94 -6.86
N ALA A 100 5.72 -5.17 -6.66
CA ALA A 100 5.98 -5.94 -5.45
C ALA A 100 7.47 -6.25 -5.24
N GLU A 101 8.11 -6.76 -6.28
CA GLU A 101 9.49 -7.22 -6.24
C GLU A 101 10.45 -6.06 -5.93
N HIS A 102 10.27 -4.92 -6.58
CA HIS A 102 11.10 -3.74 -6.30
C HIS A 102 10.87 -3.20 -4.89
N VAL A 103 9.63 -3.19 -4.40
CA VAL A 103 9.36 -2.69 -3.04
C VAL A 103 10.03 -3.57 -2.01
N ASP A 104 9.95 -4.89 -2.18
CA ASP A 104 10.58 -5.84 -1.29
C ASP A 104 12.12 -5.77 -1.36
N GLU A 105 12.70 -5.61 -2.54
CA GLU A 105 14.15 -5.43 -2.71
C GLU A 105 14.67 -4.21 -1.93
N TYR A 106 14.02 -3.05 -2.10
CA TYR A 106 14.45 -1.83 -1.42
C TYR A 106 14.20 -1.90 0.09
N LEU A 107 13.08 -2.50 0.51
CA LEU A 107 12.76 -2.69 1.93
C LEU A 107 13.74 -3.66 2.60
N ALA A 108 14.08 -4.77 1.94
CA ALA A 108 15.09 -5.72 2.40
C ALA A 108 16.43 -5.03 2.62
N ARG A 109 16.87 -4.21 1.66
CA ARG A 109 18.10 -3.42 1.78
C ARG A 109 18.05 -2.49 3.00
N MET A 110 16.98 -1.69 3.14
CA MET A 110 16.82 -0.78 4.27
C MET A 110 16.87 -1.50 5.63
N VAL A 111 16.21 -2.65 5.74
CA VAL A 111 16.21 -3.46 6.96
C VAL A 111 17.57 -4.09 7.24
N ASN A 112 18.24 -4.59 6.20
CA ASN A 112 19.54 -5.25 6.32
C ASN A 112 20.68 -4.28 6.66
N GLU A 113 20.51 -2.99 6.32
CA GLU A 113 21.44 -1.90 6.63
C GLU A 113 21.16 -1.25 8.01
N ASP A 114 20.01 -1.53 8.62
CA ASP A 114 19.68 -1.01 9.95
C ASP A 114 20.51 -1.72 11.04
N PRO A 115 21.33 -0.99 11.83
CA PRO A 115 22.13 -1.58 12.90
C PRO A 115 21.31 -2.35 13.95
N LYS A 116 20.01 -2.04 14.09
CA LYS A 116 19.09 -2.78 14.98
C LYS A 116 19.01 -4.27 14.61
N PHE A 117 19.28 -4.62 13.35
CA PHE A 117 19.10 -5.97 12.80
C PHE A 117 20.40 -6.63 12.34
N GLU A 118 21.57 -6.10 12.68
CA GLU A 118 22.88 -6.58 12.18
C GLU A 118 23.14 -8.07 12.44
N GLY A 119 22.66 -8.61 13.57
CA GLY A 119 22.81 -10.03 13.94
C GLY A 119 21.64 -10.94 13.53
N MET A 120 20.61 -10.41 12.87
CA MET A 120 19.48 -11.20 12.41
C MET A 120 19.72 -11.78 11.00
N PRO A 121 19.04 -12.88 10.62
CA PRO A 121 19.05 -13.34 9.24
C PRO A 121 18.71 -12.21 8.27
N LYS A 122 19.49 -12.11 7.19
CA LYS A 122 19.24 -11.11 6.15
C LYS A 122 17.90 -11.36 5.47
N MET A 123 17.19 -10.28 5.20
CA MET A 123 15.96 -10.31 4.40
C MET A 123 16.38 -10.50 2.95
N GLU A 124 15.91 -11.58 2.32
CA GLU A 124 16.15 -11.86 0.91
C GLU A 124 14.91 -11.48 0.09
N PRO A 125 15.05 -10.89 -1.11
CA PRO A 125 13.92 -10.60 -1.98
C PRO A 125 13.10 -11.86 -2.30
N THR A 126 11.79 -11.73 -2.33
CA THR A 126 10.84 -12.80 -2.62
C THR A 126 10.19 -12.57 -3.97
N ILE A 127 10.00 -13.66 -4.72
CA ILE A 127 9.21 -13.61 -5.95
C ILE A 127 7.74 -13.72 -5.56
N PHE A 128 6.99 -12.64 -5.78
CA PHE A 128 5.57 -12.60 -5.48
C PHE A 128 4.79 -13.18 -6.66
N THR A 129 4.46 -14.46 -6.58
CA THR A 129 3.59 -15.09 -7.59
C THR A 129 2.15 -14.65 -7.35
N ALA A 130 1.51 -14.06 -8.36
CA ALA A 130 0.09 -13.74 -8.29
C ALA A 130 -0.72 -15.01 -8.05
N ARG A 131 -1.32 -15.16 -6.86
CA ARG A 131 -2.36 -16.15 -6.64
C ARG A 131 -3.59 -15.68 -7.42
N ALA A 132 -3.89 -16.34 -8.53
CA ALA A 132 -5.15 -16.13 -9.24
C ALA A 132 -6.29 -16.58 -8.32
N SER A 133 -6.91 -15.64 -7.61
CA SER A 133 -8.19 -15.90 -6.96
C SER A 133 -9.27 -15.85 -8.04
N THR A 134 -9.82 -17.01 -8.38
CA THR A 134 -10.93 -17.17 -9.33
C THR A 134 -12.30 -16.97 -8.66
N ALA A 135 -12.36 -16.36 -7.48
CA ALA A 135 -13.63 -16.07 -6.82
C ALA A 135 -14.16 -14.71 -7.30
N ILE A 136 -15.10 -14.77 -8.25
CA ILE A 136 -16.10 -13.72 -8.53
C ILE A 136 -17.42 -14.23 -7.97
#